data_AF-A0A818ANG8-F1
#
_entry.id   AF-A0A818ANG8-F1
#
_cell.length_a   1.000
_cell.length_b   1.000
_cell.length_c   1.000
_cell.angle_alpha   90.00
_cell.angle_beta   90.00
_cell.angle_gamma   90.00
#
_symmetry.space_group_name_H-M   'P 1'
#
loop_
_entity.id
_entity.type
_entity.pdbx_description
1 polymer ?
#
loop_
_entity_poly.entity_id
_entity_poly.type
_entity_poly.pdbx_seq_one_letter_code
_entity_poly.pdbx_strand_id
1 'polypeptide(L)'
;MPSGILIFVGWVVQLFLCFYAIRFISNTITRCILTCLPCLLLTYMVTCEVPPLLMTSMLAVTYCWLASIRLIHLTILSPNQCSTLRSFIFKFLWMFFPIVPCAPDYKEQWPIFYDLISGAVKLLVNHWMYRWLLTCPGSDSYARLIMFYIYALAFTFLSDFQSAILRTVTRDKYMLKSITNVPLISRSLREFWGRRYNQLIGTILRESVFQPALQHSSSPSVAALIVFLVSGLLHVHLAFITFGDFRDTMSTMTFFLLHGLACTIAAHTPFRLRAPVSWFLTLFFLVVTAPLQNGSFTKLGPDYYAVNKPPLIDNKWIPILSVPNFCPK
;
A
#
# COMPACT_ATOMS: atom_id res chain seq x y z
N MET A 1 5.48 20.27 -20.88
CA MET A 1 5.07 19.55 -19.66
C MET A 1 5.31 20.46 -18.47
N PRO A 2 4.40 20.50 -17.49
CA PRO A 2 4.63 21.28 -16.27
C PRO A 2 5.92 20.82 -15.58
N SER A 3 6.59 21.69 -14.84
CA SER A 3 7.75 21.23 -14.05
C SER A 3 7.23 20.44 -12.84
N GLY A 4 7.98 19.45 -12.35
CA GLY A 4 7.63 18.75 -11.10
C GLY A 4 7.40 19.70 -9.91
N ILE A 5 8.05 20.87 -9.93
CA ILE A 5 7.83 21.96 -8.97
C ILE A 5 6.40 22.50 -9.08
N LEU A 6 5.88 22.71 -10.29
CA LEU A 6 4.51 23.21 -10.50
C LEU A 6 3.48 22.23 -9.95
N ILE A 7 3.66 20.92 -10.18
CA ILE A 7 2.77 19.88 -9.64
C ILE A 7 2.80 19.90 -8.11
N PHE A 8 4.00 19.97 -7.52
CA PHE A 8 4.15 20.04 -6.06
C PHE A 8 3.46 21.28 -5.48
N VAL A 9 3.70 22.46 -6.07
CA VAL A 9 3.03 23.71 -5.68
C VAL A 9 1.52 23.57 -5.83
N GLY A 10 1.03 22.92 -6.89
CA GLY A 10 -0.39 22.63 -7.08
C GLY A 10 -1.00 21.81 -5.94
N TRP A 11 -0.34 20.74 -5.49
CA TRP A 11 -0.79 19.97 -4.32
C TRP A 11 -0.81 20.80 -3.03
N VAL A 12 0.20 21.66 -2.82
CA VAL A 12 0.27 22.55 -1.66
C VAL A 12 -0.85 23.58 -1.69
N VAL A 13 -1.06 24.25 -2.81
CA VAL A 13 -2.16 25.21 -3.00
C VAL A 13 -3.50 24.52 -2.77
N GLN A 14 -3.70 23.33 -3.35
CA GLN A 14 -4.93 22.57 -3.16
C GLN A 14 -5.18 22.21 -1.69
N LEU A 15 -4.15 21.78 -0.95
CA LEU A 15 -4.24 21.50 0.49
C LEU A 15 -4.74 22.73 1.27
N PHE A 16 -4.19 23.91 0.99
CA PHE A 16 -4.58 25.15 1.65
C PHE A 16 -5.97 25.63 1.23
N LEU A 17 -6.33 25.53 -0.05
CA LEU A 17 -7.68 25.85 -0.53
C LEU A 17 -8.73 24.94 0.11
N CYS A 18 -8.42 23.64 0.24
CA CYS A 18 -9.25 22.67 0.93
C CYS A 18 -9.55 23.09 2.38
N PHE A 19 -8.55 23.58 3.10
CA PHE A 19 -8.69 24.01 4.49
C PHE A 19 -9.36 25.39 4.66
N TYR A 20 -8.92 26.40 3.91
CA TYR A 20 -9.35 27.78 4.14
C TYR A 20 -10.66 28.15 3.45
N ALA A 21 -11.00 27.50 2.34
CA ALA A 21 -12.17 27.88 1.52
C ALA A 21 -13.13 26.71 1.29
N ILE A 22 -12.67 25.64 0.63
CA ILE A 22 -13.55 24.63 0.03
C ILE A 22 -14.39 23.89 1.07
N ARG A 23 -13.82 23.54 2.24
CA ARG A 23 -14.55 22.80 3.28
C ARG A 23 -15.76 23.54 3.87
N PHE A 24 -15.76 24.88 3.81
CA PHE A 24 -16.83 25.73 4.37
C PHE A 24 -17.99 25.95 3.39
N ILE A 25 -17.85 25.53 2.13
CA ILE A 25 -18.91 25.61 1.14
C ILE A 25 -20.02 24.65 1.55
N SER A 26 -21.25 25.18 1.68
CA SER A 26 -22.44 24.42 2.09
C SER A 26 -22.88 23.40 1.04
N ASN A 27 -22.72 23.73 -0.24
CA ASN A 27 -23.08 22.85 -1.34
C ASN A 27 -22.03 21.73 -1.53
N THR A 28 -22.43 20.49 -1.20
CA THR A 28 -21.59 19.29 -1.34
C THR A 28 -21.12 19.03 -2.76
N ILE A 29 -21.93 19.33 -3.78
CA ILE A 29 -21.56 19.15 -5.19
C ILE A 29 -20.43 20.10 -5.56
N THR A 30 -20.57 21.39 -5.23
CA THR A 30 -19.53 22.39 -5.45
C THR A 30 -18.23 22.00 -4.73
N ARG A 31 -18.34 21.57 -3.48
CA ARG A 31 -17.19 21.08 -2.70
C ARG A 31 -16.52 19.86 -3.32
N CYS A 32 -17.32 18.95 -3.90
CA CYS A 32 -16.84 17.78 -4.61
C CYS A 32 -16.06 18.18 -5.86
N ILE A 33 -16.61 19.05 -6.71
CA ILE A 33 -15.95 19.53 -7.94
C ILE A 33 -14.63 20.22 -7.60
N LEU A 34 -14.65 21.17 -6.66
CA LEU A 34 -13.47 21.95 -6.27
C LEU A 34 -12.38 21.11 -5.59
N THR A 35 -12.72 19.96 -5.01
CA THR A 35 -11.74 19.04 -4.42
C THR A 35 -11.24 18.02 -5.44
N CYS A 36 -12.16 17.30 -6.09
CA CYS A 36 -11.85 16.16 -6.95
C CYS A 36 -11.23 16.58 -8.28
N LEU A 37 -11.71 17.65 -8.92
CA LEU A 37 -11.18 18.05 -10.24
C LEU A 37 -9.69 18.43 -10.17
N PRO A 38 -9.23 19.29 -9.24
CA PRO A 38 -7.79 19.55 -9.11
C PRO A 38 -6.97 18.30 -8.74
N CYS A 39 -7.49 17.43 -7.87
CA CYS A 39 -6.79 16.19 -7.51
C CYS A 39 -6.62 15.26 -8.71
N LEU A 40 -7.65 15.13 -9.56
CA LEU A 40 -7.60 14.35 -10.79
C LEU A 40 -6.62 14.95 -11.80
N LEU A 41 -6.65 16.27 -12.00
CA LEU A 41 -5.72 16.97 -12.89
C LEU A 41 -4.27 16.83 -12.43
N LEU A 42 -3.99 17.05 -11.14
CA LEU A 42 -2.65 16.89 -10.56
C LEU A 42 -2.15 15.46 -10.69
N THR A 43 -3.01 14.46 -10.42
CA THR A 43 -2.67 13.05 -10.57
C THR A 43 -2.39 12.71 -12.04
N TYR A 44 -3.20 13.23 -12.97
CA TYR A 44 -3.01 13.03 -14.41
C TYR A 44 -1.68 13.63 -14.89
N MET A 45 -1.34 14.86 -14.47
CA MET A 45 -0.07 15.48 -14.82
C MET A 45 1.12 14.64 -14.34
N VAL A 46 1.06 14.09 -13.13
CA VAL A 46 2.10 13.15 -12.63
C VAL A 46 2.16 11.91 -13.52
N THR A 47 1.01 11.30 -13.81
CA THR A 47 0.94 10.10 -14.66
C THR A 47 1.57 10.31 -16.04
N CYS A 48 1.43 11.50 -16.63
CA CYS A 48 2.02 11.81 -17.94
C CYS A 48 3.55 11.98 -17.93
N GLU A 49 4.14 12.28 -16.77
CA GLU A 49 5.58 12.54 -16.64
C GLU A 49 6.38 11.32 -16.19
N VAL A 50 5.72 10.36 -15.54
CA VAL A 50 6.40 9.19 -14.98
C VAL A 50 6.61 8.10 -16.05
N PRO A 51 7.81 7.49 -16.12
CA PRO A 51 8.07 6.42 -17.07
C PRO A 51 7.33 5.12 -16.68
N PRO A 52 6.92 4.29 -17.65
CA PRO A 52 6.32 2.99 -17.37
C PRO A 52 7.33 2.03 -16.72
N LEU A 53 6.84 0.90 -16.20
CA LEU A 53 7.64 -0.18 -15.56
C LEU A 53 8.43 0.18 -14.29
N LEU A 54 8.65 1.46 -13.96
CA LEU A 54 9.38 1.84 -12.74
C LEU A 54 8.48 1.79 -11.49
N MET A 55 9.00 1.17 -10.43
CA MET A 55 8.39 1.15 -9.11
C MET A 55 8.24 2.57 -8.52
N THR A 56 9.19 3.46 -8.80
CA THR A 56 9.11 4.87 -8.37
C THR A 56 7.93 5.59 -9.00
N SER A 57 7.57 5.26 -10.24
CA SER A 57 6.37 5.78 -10.92
C SER A 57 5.11 5.29 -10.20
N MET A 58 5.04 4.00 -9.86
CA MET A 58 3.92 3.43 -9.10
C MET A 58 3.77 4.10 -7.73
N LEU A 59 4.88 4.36 -7.03
CA LEU A 59 4.87 5.05 -5.75
C LEU A 59 4.39 6.51 -5.88
N ALA A 60 4.88 7.25 -6.88
CA ALA A 60 4.47 8.63 -7.11
C ALA A 60 2.95 8.75 -7.35
N VAL A 61 2.39 7.89 -8.21
CA VAL A 61 0.95 7.85 -8.48
C VAL A 61 0.17 7.36 -7.28
N THR A 62 0.69 6.39 -6.52
CA THR A 62 0.07 5.95 -5.25
C THR A 62 -0.05 7.11 -4.27
N TYR A 63 0.99 7.93 -4.09
CA TYR A 63 0.92 9.09 -3.20
C TYR A 63 -0.09 10.14 -3.67
N CYS A 64 -0.21 10.37 -4.98
CA CYS A 64 -1.24 11.27 -5.53
C CYS A 64 -2.66 10.79 -5.20
N TRP A 65 -2.91 9.48 -5.33
CA TRP A 65 -4.18 8.90 -4.93
C TRP A 65 -4.44 9.02 -3.43
N LEU A 66 -3.45 8.72 -2.58
CA LEU A 66 -3.62 8.82 -1.12
C LEU A 66 -3.86 10.26 -0.68
N ALA A 67 -3.18 11.22 -1.31
CA ALA A 67 -3.44 12.64 -1.11
C ALA A 67 -4.87 13.00 -1.52
N SER A 68 -5.32 12.54 -2.69
CA SER A 68 -6.69 12.73 -3.18
C SER A 68 -7.73 12.17 -2.19
N ILE A 69 -7.59 10.92 -1.79
CA ILE A 69 -8.47 10.24 -0.84
C ILE A 69 -8.53 11.00 0.48
N ARG A 70 -7.37 11.50 0.96
CA ARG A 70 -7.29 12.23 2.22
C ARG A 70 -7.94 13.62 2.12
N LEU A 71 -7.75 14.33 1.01
CA LEU A 71 -8.43 15.61 0.78
C LEU A 71 -9.94 15.44 0.66
N ILE A 72 -10.40 14.47 -0.13
CA ILE A 72 -11.83 14.09 -0.24
C ILE A 72 -12.42 13.82 1.14
N HIS A 73 -11.73 13.07 1.98
CA HIS A 73 -12.18 12.82 3.34
C HIS A 73 -12.29 14.12 4.15
N LEU A 74 -11.23 14.92 4.18
CA LEU A 74 -11.15 16.10 5.03
C LEU A 74 -11.95 17.30 4.53
N THR A 75 -12.41 17.30 3.27
CA THR A 75 -13.28 18.36 2.73
C THR A 75 -14.70 17.89 2.53
N ILE A 76 -14.93 16.73 1.92
CA ILE A 76 -16.26 16.30 1.49
C ILE A 76 -16.94 15.48 2.58
N LEU A 77 -16.27 14.46 3.09
CA LEU A 77 -16.89 13.44 3.94
C LEU A 77 -16.91 13.84 5.42
N SER A 78 -15.89 14.57 5.88
CA SER A 78 -15.75 14.98 7.28
C SER A 78 -15.06 16.35 7.40
N PRO A 79 -15.65 17.43 6.82
CA PRO A 79 -15.07 18.78 6.78
C PRO A 79 -14.68 19.36 8.14
N ASN A 80 -15.41 18.97 9.19
CA ASN A 80 -15.28 19.52 10.53
C ASN A 80 -14.38 18.68 11.45
N GLN A 81 -13.84 17.55 10.99
CA GLN A 81 -13.03 16.66 11.84
C GLN A 81 -11.75 17.31 12.34
N CYS A 82 -11.12 18.16 11.51
CA CYS A 82 -9.89 18.87 11.84
C CYS A 82 -10.15 20.38 11.87
N SER A 83 -10.48 20.93 13.05
CA SER A 83 -10.81 22.36 13.18
C SER A 83 -9.63 23.29 12.90
N THR A 84 -8.42 22.90 13.33
CA THR A 84 -7.19 23.71 13.19
C THR A 84 -6.36 23.31 11.97
N LEU A 85 -5.63 24.28 11.40
CA LEU A 85 -4.73 24.04 10.26
C LEU A 85 -3.67 23.00 10.63
N ARG A 86 -3.15 23.10 11.86
CA ARG A 86 -2.19 22.16 12.42
C ARG A 86 -2.71 20.73 12.37
N SER A 87 -3.89 20.46 12.92
CA SER A 87 -4.49 19.11 12.92
C SER A 87 -4.72 18.61 11.49
N PHE A 88 -5.21 19.49 10.61
CA PHE A 88 -5.47 19.15 9.20
C PHE A 88 -4.19 18.76 8.45
N ILE A 89 -3.12 19.56 8.56
CA ILE A 89 -1.82 19.27 7.95
C ILE A 89 -1.23 17.99 8.54
N PHE A 90 -1.25 17.79 9.85
CA PHE A 90 -0.74 16.57 10.46
C PHE A 90 -1.51 15.33 9.97
N LYS A 91 -2.83 15.41 9.87
CA LYS A 91 -3.65 14.31 9.36
C LYS A 91 -3.37 14.01 7.89
N PHE A 92 -3.13 15.06 7.08
CA PHE A 92 -2.73 14.91 5.69
C PHE A 92 -1.34 14.27 5.56
N LEU A 93 -0.34 14.81 6.25
CA LEU A 93 1.06 14.37 6.16
C LEU A 93 1.33 13.00 6.80
N TRP A 94 0.41 12.48 7.63
CA TRP A 94 0.58 11.17 8.28
C TRP A 94 0.83 10.03 7.28
N MET A 95 0.40 10.14 6.02
CA MET A 95 0.71 9.13 4.99
C MET A 95 2.20 9.05 4.62
N PHE A 96 2.94 10.15 4.76
CA PHE A 96 4.38 10.20 4.49
C PHE A 96 5.19 9.86 5.74
N PHE A 97 4.66 10.22 6.91
CA PHE A 97 5.29 9.99 8.21
C PHE A 97 4.31 9.27 9.14
N PRO A 98 4.07 7.96 8.95
CA PRO A 98 3.08 7.22 9.71
C PRO A 98 3.61 6.83 11.08
N ILE A 99 3.90 7.86 11.89
CA ILE A 99 4.43 7.72 13.23
C ILE A 99 3.28 7.37 14.18
N VAL A 100 3.49 6.35 15.00
CA VAL A 100 2.53 5.88 15.99
C VAL A 100 3.20 5.71 17.35
N PRO A 101 2.48 5.93 18.47
CA PRO A 101 3.02 5.66 19.79
C PRO A 101 3.29 4.16 19.96
N CYS A 102 4.38 3.81 20.65
CA CYS A 102 4.65 2.43 21.05
C CYS A 102 3.55 1.96 22.02
N ALA A 103 2.99 0.77 21.80
CA ALA A 103 1.95 0.23 22.67
C ALA A 103 2.53 -0.08 24.07
N PRO A 104 1.85 0.33 25.16
CA PRO A 104 2.36 0.11 26.52
C PRO A 104 2.45 -1.38 26.91
N ASP A 105 1.60 -2.22 26.31
CA ASP A 105 1.43 -3.63 26.70
C ASP A 105 2.36 -4.61 25.96
N TYR A 106 3.11 -4.14 24.96
CA TYR A 106 4.00 -4.99 24.16
C TYR A 106 5.45 -4.51 24.32
N LYS A 107 6.07 -4.88 25.44
CA LYS A 107 7.51 -4.72 25.64
C LYS A 107 8.22 -5.87 24.94
N GLU A 108 8.40 -5.75 23.63
CA GLU A 108 9.43 -6.53 22.96
C GLU A 108 10.76 -6.28 23.67
N GLN A 109 11.48 -7.35 23.99
CA GLN A 109 12.81 -7.22 24.55
C GLN A 109 13.75 -6.77 23.43
N TRP A 110 14.33 -5.57 23.55
CA TRP A 110 15.23 -4.95 22.55
C TRP A 110 14.59 -4.62 21.18
N PRO A 111 13.55 -3.76 21.13
CA PRO A 111 12.82 -3.46 19.89
C PRO A 111 13.69 -2.80 18.82
N ILE A 112 14.67 -1.99 19.24
CA ILE A 112 15.63 -1.35 18.32
C ILE A 112 16.53 -2.41 17.66
N PHE A 113 17.03 -3.39 18.42
CA PHE A 113 17.82 -4.48 17.85
C PHE A 113 16.98 -5.35 16.92
N TYR A 114 15.73 -5.63 17.27
CA TYR A 114 14.81 -6.34 16.38
C TYR A 114 14.64 -5.61 15.05
N ASP A 115 14.34 -4.30 15.07
CA ASP A 115 14.17 -3.50 13.85
C ASP A 115 15.47 -3.48 13.00
N LEU A 116 16.65 -3.36 13.64
CA LEU A 116 17.95 -3.42 12.95
C LEU A 116 18.23 -4.79 12.32
N ILE A 117 17.99 -5.88 13.06
CA ILE A 117 18.21 -7.25 12.57
C ILE A 117 17.19 -7.58 11.46
N SER A 118 15.92 -7.24 11.65
CA SER A 118 14.88 -7.40 10.62
C SER A 118 15.27 -6.64 9.34
N GLY A 119 15.68 -5.37 9.47
CA GLY A 119 16.16 -4.57 8.34
C GLY A 119 17.35 -5.22 7.64
N ALA A 120 18.36 -5.68 8.39
CA ALA A 120 19.54 -6.34 7.81
C ALA A 120 19.19 -7.66 7.11
N VAL A 121 18.37 -8.50 7.72
CA VAL A 121 17.91 -9.77 7.11
C VAL A 121 17.11 -9.50 5.84
N LYS A 122 16.15 -8.57 5.89
CA LYS A 122 15.35 -8.21 4.72
C LYS A 122 16.20 -7.59 3.61
N LEU A 123 17.21 -6.78 3.94
CA LEU A 123 18.16 -6.25 2.95
C LEU A 123 18.89 -7.39 2.22
N LEU A 124 19.44 -8.35 2.97
CA LEU A 124 20.14 -9.51 2.41
C LEU A 124 19.21 -10.39 1.56
N VAL A 125 18.01 -10.69 2.08
CA VAL A 125 17.00 -11.49 1.36
C VAL A 125 16.55 -10.78 0.10
N ASN A 126 16.32 -9.46 0.15
CA ASN A 126 15.90 -8.68 -1.01
C ASN A 126 16.97 -8.69 -2.09
N HIS A 127 18.24 -8.46 -1.74
CA HIS A 127 19.35 -8.48 -2.68
C HIS A 127 19.60 -9.87 -3.26
N TRP A 128 19.51 -10.92 -2.45
CA TRP A 128 19.64 -12.30 -2.90
C TRP A 128 18.50 -12.70 -3.85
N MET A 129 17.26 -12.41 -3.47
CA MET A 129 16.07 -12.61 -4.32
C MET A 129 16.19 -11.83 -5.62
N TYR A 130 16.58 -10.56 -5.57
CA TYR A 130 16.74 -9.71 -6.75
C TYR A 130 17.70 -10.33 -7.77
N ARG A 131 18.88 -10.76 -7.33
CA ARG A 131 19.88 -11.42 -8.18
C ARG A 131 19.35 -12.73 -8.77
N TRP A 132 18.62 -13.52 -7.99
CA TRP A 132 18.02 -14.77 -8.48
C TRP A 132 16.84 -14.53 -9.44
N LEU A 133 16.05 -13.50 -9.20
CA LEU A 133 14.95 -13.11 -10.07
C LEU A 133 15.47 -12.60 -11.42
N LEU A 134 16.61 -11.91 -11.46
CA LEU A 134 17.27 -11.49 -12.70
C LEU A 134 17.72 -12.66 -13.59
N THR A 135 18.13 -13.80 -13.03
CA THR A 135 18.64 -14.94 -13.82
C THR A 135 17.52 -15.80 -14.42
N CYS A 136 16.27 -15.54 -14.07
CA CYS A 136 15.17 -16.43 -14.38
C CYS A 136 14.15 -15.79 -15.32
N PRO A 137 13.74 -16.47 -16.40
CA PRO A 137 12.79 -15.93 -17.35
C PRO A 137 11.42 -15.65 -16.70
N GLY A 138 10.63 -14.82 -17.36
CA GLY A 138 9.25 -14.56 -16.96
C GLY A 138 8.40 -15.84 -16.96
N SER A 139 7.51 -15.97 -15.98
CA SER A 139 6.63 -17.14 -15.84
C SER A 139 5.37 -16.83 -15.06
N ASP A 140 4.31 -17.59 -15.35
CA ASP A 140 3.03 -17.60 -14.65
C ASP A 140 2.98 -18.60 -13.48
N SER A 141 4.12 -19.19 -13.10
CA SER A 141 4.14 -20.17 -12.03
C SER A 141 3.86 -19.57 -10.64
N TYR A 142 3.15 -20.34 -9.82
CA TYR A 142 2.96 -19.99 -8.41
C TYR A 142 4.29 -19.93 -7.66
N ALA A 143 5.29 -20.74 -8.05
CA ALA A 143 6.61 -20.66 -7.45
C ALA A 143 7.25 -19.29 -7.68
N ARG A 144 7.14 -18.75 -8.91
CA ARG A 144 7.65 -17.41 -9.24
C ARG A 144 6.88 -16.31 -8.49
N LEU A 145 5.58 -16.47 -8.35
CA LEU A 145 4.73 -15.57 -7.58
C LEU A 145 5.18 -15.50 -6.11
N ILE A 146 5.44 -16.65 -5.49
CA ILE A 146 5.95 -16.73 -4.11
C ILE A 146 7.31 -16.02 -3.99
N MET A 147 8.22 -16.24 -4.94
CA MET A 147 9.50 -15.52 -4.96
C MET A 147 9.31 -14.00 -5.04
N PHE A 148 8.42 -13.53 -5.92
CA PHE A 148 8.09 -12.11 -6.04
C PHE A 148 7.52 -11.54 -4.74
N TYR A 149 6.65 -12.28 -4.04
CA TYR A 149 6.15 -11.86 -2.72
C TYR A 149 7.24 -11.76 -1.67
N ILE A 150 8.15 -12.72 -1.60
CA ILE A 150 9.29 -12.68 -0.67
C ILE A 150 10.16 -11.46 -0.98
N TYR A 151 10.47 -11.22 -2.26
CA TYR A 151 11.18 -10.04 -2.72
C TYR A 151 10.49 -8.74 -2.30
N ALA A 152 9.18 -8.62 -2.56
CA ALA A 152 8.38 -7.43 -2.26
C ALA A 152 8.26 -7.17 -0.74
N LEU A 153 8.11 -8.21 0.08
CA LEU A 153 8.13 -8.08 1.54
C LEU A 153 9.52 -7.64 2.03
N ALA A 154 10.58 -8.24 1.49
CA ALA A 154 11.95 -7.91 1.84
C ALA A 154 12.33 -6.48 1.42
N PHE A 155 11.71 -5.92 0.39
CA PHE A 155 11.90 -4.53 -0.05
C PHE A 155 11.55 -3.49 1.03
N THR A 156 10.82 -3.88 2.08
CA THR A 156 10.49 -3.02 3.23
C THR A 156 11.63 -2.83 4.23
N PHE A 157 12.85 -3.30 3.95
CA PHE A 157 14.00 -3.18 4.86
C PHE A 157 14.28 -1.73 5.32
N LEU A 158 14.10 -0.74 4.44
CA LEU A 158 14.30 0.68 4.78
C LEU A 158 13.33 1.16 5.87
N SER A 159 12.09 0.68 5.87
CA SER A 159 11.13 1.08 6.92
C SER A 159 11.52 0.54 8.29
N ASP A 160 12.17 -0.63 8.34
CA ASP A 160 12.67 -1.18 9.60
C ASP A 160 13.84 -0.33 10.14
N PHE A 161 14.79 0.05 9.27
CA PHE A 161 15.88 0.95 9.67
C PHE A 161 15.36 2.33 10.12
N GLN A 162 14.37 2.89 9.41
CA GLN A 162 13.75 4.15 9.82
C GLN A 162 13.02 4.02 11.17
N SER A 163 12.38 2.88 11.43
CA SER A 163 11.75 2.58 12.73
C SER A 163 12.80 2.51 13.84
N ALA A 164 13.93 1.83 13.62
CA ALA A 164 15.04 1.76 14.57
C ALA A 164 15.59 3.16 14.91
N ILE A 165 15.78 4.02 13.91
CA ILE A 165 16.23 5.41 14.10
C ILE A 165 15.20 6.18 14.94
N LEU A 166 13.93 6.10 14.57
CA LEU A 166 12.85 6.81 15.27
C LEU A 166 12.74 6.38 16.73
N ARG A 167 12.78 5.07 17.01
CA ARG A 167 12.79 4.55 18.38
C ARG A 167 14.02 5.04 19.15
N THR A 168 15.18 5.05 18.53
CA THR A 168 16.41 5.54 19.18
C THR A 168 16.30 7.02 19.55
N VAL A 169 15.91 7.87 18.61
CA VAL A 169 15.78 9.33 18.82
C VAL A 169 14.68 9.65 19.83
N THR A 170 13.57 8.92 19.80
CA THR A 170 12.42 9.20 20.68
C THR A 170 12.48 8.48 22.02
N ARG A 171 13.55 7.71 22.29
CA ARG A 171 13.70 6.83 23.47
C ARG A 171 12.53 5.86 23.59
N ASP A 172 12.25 5.17 22.49
CA ASP A 172 11.23 4.14 22.30
C ASP A 172 9.78 4.61 22.58
N LYS A 173 9.53 5.93 22.45
CA LYS A 173 8.17 6.49 22.57
C LYS A 173 7.34 6.32 21.31
N TYR A 174 8.00 6.37 20.15
CA TYR A 174 7.35 6.31 18.85
C TYR A 174 8.05 5.33 17.93
N MET A 175 7.26 4.73 17.05
CA MET A 175 7.71 3.84 15.99
C MET A 175 7.01 4.18 14.68
N LEU A 176 7.56 3.68 13.56
CA LEU A 176 6.84 3.73 12.30
C LEU A 176 5.77 2.65 12.28
N LYS A 177 4.62 2.99 11.69
CA LYS A 177 3.56 2.03 11.43
C LYS A 177 4.09 0.95 10.51
N SER A 178 4.15 -0.28 11.00
CA SER A 178 4.57 -1.42 10.18
C SER A 178 3.66 -1.57 8.96
N ILE A 179 4.26 -1.85 7.80
CA ILE A 179 3.53 -2.13 6.56
C ILE A 179 2.80 -3.47 6.68
N THR A 180 3.42 -4.49 7.28
CA THR A 180 2.81 -5.81 7.45
C THR A 180 3.06 -6.41 8.83
N ASN A 181 2.13 -7.22 9.32
CA ASN A 181 2.23 -7.95 10.59
C ASN A 181 1.96 -9.44 10.35
N VAL A 182 2.99 -10.15 9.89
CA VAL A 182 2.99 -11.59 9.58
C VAL A 182 1.69 -12.01 8.88
N PRO A 183 1.42 -11.49 7.66
CA PRO A 183 0.10 -11.62 7.04
C PRO A 183 -0.28 -13.07 6.72
N LEU A 184 0.69 -13.96 6.54
CA LEU A 184 0.45 -15.36 6.19
C LEU A 184 -0.14 -16.20 7.35
N ILE A 185 -0.12 -15.73 8.59
CA ILE A 185 -0.76 -16.45 9.73
C ILE A 185 -2.24 -16.07 9.93
N SER A 186 -2.81 -15.27 9.02
CA SER A 186 -4.21 -14.86 9.07
C SER A 186 -5.13 -16.07 9.04
N ARG A 187 -6.12 -16.10 9.94
CA ARG A 187 -7.15 -17.15 9.99
C ARG A 187 -8.43 -16.76 9.25
N SER A 188 -8.51 -15.54 8.74
CA SER A 188 -9.60 -15.09 7.87
C SER A 188 -9.11 -13.99 6.94
N LEU A 189 -9.79 -13.81 5.80
CA LEU A 189 -9.52 -12.70 4.90
C LEU A 189 -9.73 -11.33 5.56
N ARG A 190 -10.68 -11.24 6.51
CA ARG A 190 -10.91 -10.03 7.31
C ARG A 190 -9.72 -9.71 8.21
N GLU A 191 -9.10 -10.73 8.80
CA GLU A 191 -7.88 -10.54 9.60
C GLU A 191 -6.71 -10.15 8.70
N PHE A 192 -6.57 -10.79 7.54
CA PHE A 192 -5.53 -10.46 6.55
C PHE A 192 -5.59 -8.98 6.17
N TRP A 193 -6.71 -8.53 5.58
CA TRP A 193 -6.85 -7.15 5.08
C TRP A 193 -7.03 -6.12 6.20
N GLY A 194 -7.72 -6.46 7.27
CA GLY A 194 -8.10 -5.50 8.31
C GLY A 194 -7.03 -5.31 9.39
N ARG A 195 -6.12 -6.27 9.57
CA ARG A 195 -5.17 -6.25 10.69
C ARG A 195 -3.73 -6.54 10.33
N ARG A 196 -3.44 -7.25 9.24
CA ARG A 196 -2.08 -7.78 9.02
C ARG A 196 -1.39 -7.31 7.76
N TYR A 197 -2.12 -7.14 6.67
CA TYR A 197 -1.56 -6.74 5.40
C TYR A 197 -1.72 -5.23 5.18
N ASN A 198 -0.66 -4.61 4.63
CA ASN A 198 -0.62 -3.21 4.22
C ASN A 198 -1.27 -2.23 5.22
N GLN A 199 -0.85 -2.26 6.49
CA GLN A 199 -1.52 -1.51 7.55
C GLN A 199 -1.44 0.01 7.36
N LEU A 200 -0.43 0.52 6.64
CA LEU A 200 -0.32 1.93 6.28
C LEU A 200 -1.52 2.37 5.44
N ILE A 201 -1.70 1.73 4.27
CA ILE A 201 -2.80 2.02 3.35
C ILE A 201 -4.14 1.64 3.98
N GLY A 202 -4.19 0.50 4.69
CA GLY A 202 -5.38 0.07 5.43
C GLY A 202 -5.84 1.09 6.47
N THR A 203 -4.93 1.79 7.15
CA THR A 203 -5.28 2.85 8.09
C THR A 203 -5.87 4.06 7.36
N ILE A 204 -5.26 4.48 6.25
CA ILE A 204 -5.76 5.60 5.43
C ILE A 204 -7.14 5.29 4.88
N LEU A 205 -7.34 4.12 4.26
CA LEU A 205 -8.63 3.71 3.71
C LEU A 205 -9.69 3.51 4.79
N ARG A 206 -9.31 2.98 5.97
CA ARG A 206 -10.24 2.85 7.08
C ARG A 206 -10.77 4.21 7.53
N GLU A 207 -9.89 5.18 7.73
CA GLU A 207 -10.28 6.51 8.19
C GLU A 207 -10.98 7.32 7.11
N SER A 208 -10.45 7.32 5.89
CA SER A 208 -10.90 8.22 4.82
C SER A 208 -12.04 7.68 3.97
N VAL A 209 -12.28 6.36 3.98
CA VAL A 209 -13.28 5.71 3.12
C VAL A 209 -14.23 4.85 3.95
N PHE A 210 -13.72 3.87 4.70
CA PHE A 210 -14.54 2.91 5.43
C PHE A 210 -15.45 3.58 6.47
N GLN A 211 -14.88 4.41 7.36
CA GLN A 211 -15.64 5.04 8.44
C GLN A 211 -16.73 6.00 7.90
N PRO A 212 -16.43 6.90 6.94
CA PRO A 212 -17.47 7.69 6.29
C PRO A 212 -18.52 6.85 5.58
N ALA A 213 -18.11 5.83 4.82
CA ALA A 213 -19.06 4.96 4.12
C ALA A 213 -19.97 4.20 5.09
N LEU A 214 -19.42 3.75 6.22
CA LEU A 214 -20.17 3.08 7.28
C LEU A 214 -21.20 4.03 7.91
N GLN A 215 -20.83 5.29 8.16
CA GLN A 215 -21.76 6.30 8.71
C GLN A 215 -22.94 6.58 7.77
N HIS A 216 -22.74 6.52 6.46
CA HIS A 216 -23.80 6.80 5.49
C HIS A 216 -24.64 5.57 5.13
N SER A 217 -24.03 4.39 5.03
CA SER A 217 -24.72 3.15 4.61
C SER A 217 -25.27 2.34 5.78
N SER A 218 -24.81 2.58 7.00
CA SER A 218 -25.08 1.75 8.19
C SER A 218 -24.73 0.26 8.02
N SER A 219 -23.94 -0.08 7.00
CA SER A 219 -23.58 -1.47 6.66
C SER A 219 -22.06 -1.61 6.56
N PRO A 220 -21.42 -2.34 7.50
CA PRO A 220 -19.99 -2.64 7.43
C PRO A 220 -19.58 -3.35 6.14
N SER A 221 -20.48 -4.13 5.58
CA SER A 221 -20.28 -4.90 4.36
C SER A 221 -20.25 -4.00 3.13
N VAL A 222 -21.20 -3.07 3.02
CA VAL A 222 -21.20 -2.06 1.95
C VAL A 222 -19.97 -1.16 2.08
N ALA A 223 -19.63 -0.70 3.28
CA ALA A 223 -18.44 0.09 3.53
C ALA A 223 -17.15 -0.66 3.13
N ALA A 224 -17.05 -1.96 3.43
CA ALA A 224 -15.92 -2.79 3.01
C ALA A 224 -15.84 -2.92 1.49
N LEU A 225 -16.97 -3.18 0.81
CA LEU A 225 -17.01 -3.28 -0.65
C LEU A 225 -16.58 -1.97 -1.32
N ILE A 226 -17.00 -0.81 -0.79
CA ILE A 226 -16.54 0.50 -1.28
C ILE A 226 -15.03 0.66 -1.10
N VAL A 227 -14.45 0.24 0.02
CA VAL A 227 -13.00 0.28 0.23
C VAL A 227 -12.26 -0.58 -0.80
N PHE A 228 -12.74 -1.80 -1.05
CA PHE A 228 -12.16 -2.68 -2.07
C PHE A 228 -12.30 -2.11 -3.47
N LEU A 229 -13.43 -1.46 -3.78
CA LEU A 229 -13.63 -0.75 -5.05
C LEU A 229 -12.62 0.39 -5.22
N VAL A 230 -12.48 1.28 -4.22
CA VAL A 230 -11.54 2.41 -4.27
C VAL A 230 -10.09 1.90 -4.37
N SER A 231 -9.74 0.87 -3.62
CA SER A 231 -8.41 0.23 -3.73
C SER A 231 -8.19 -0.42 -5.09
N GLY A 232 -9.21 -1.06 -5.65
CA GLY A 232 -9.19 -1.65 -6.99
C GLY A 232 -8.94 -0.60 -8.06
N LEU A 233 -9.64 0.53 -8.03
CA LEU A 233 -9.45 1.64 -8.97
C LEU A 233 -8.03 2.22 -8.92
N LEU A 234 -7.46 2.35 -7.72
CA LEU A 234 -6.05 2.73 -7.56
C LEU A 234 -5.14 1.73 -8.28
N HIS A 235 -5.31 0.43 -8.02
CA HIS A 235 -4.43 -0.58 -8.61
C HIS A 235 -4.65 -0.78 -10.10
N VAL A 236 -5.85 -0.56 -10.61
CA VAL A 236 -6.17 -0.49 -12.05
C VAL A 236 -5.36 0.63 -12.70
N HIS A 237 -5.37 1.84 -12.10
CA HIS A 237 -4.58 2.96 -12.61
C HIS A 237 -3.08 2.61 -12.59
N LEU A 238 -2.58 2.01 -11.51
CA LEU A 238 -1.19 1.57 -11.40
C LEU A 238 -0.81 0.50 -12.43
N ALA A 239 -1.67 -0.50 -12.66
CA ALA A 239 -1.44 -1.54 -13.65
C ALA A 239 -1.42 -0.95 -15.06
N PHE A 240 -2.37 -0.05 -15.37
CA PHE A 240 -2.48 0.59 -16.67
C PHE A 240 -1.22 1.41 -17.00
N ILE A 241 -0.73 2.25 -16.09
CA ILE A 241 0.46 3.09 -16.34
C ILE A 241 1.75 2.28 -16.39
N THR A 242 1.78 1.13 -15.70
CA THR A 242 3.01 0.33 -15.57
C THR A 242 3.15 -0.63 -16.74
N PHE A 243 2.06 -1.29 -17.12
CA PHE A 243 2.06 -2.40 -18.07
C PHE A 243 1.39 -2.06 -19.40
N GLY A 244 0.50 -1.08 -19.44
CA GLY A 244 -0.24 -0.70 -20.65
C GLY A 244 -1.23 -1.76 -21.17
N ASP A 245 -1.35 -2.92 -20.52
CA ASP A 245 -2.25 -4.00 -20.92
C ASP A 245 -3.60 -3.89 -20.19
N PHE A 246 -4.67 -3.82 -21.00
CA PHE A 246 -6.04 -3.79 -20.51
C PHE A 246 -6.43 -5.09 -19.80
N ARG A 247 -5.94 -6.25 -20.24
CA ARG A 247 -6.27 -7.54 -19.63
C ARG A 247 -5.75 -7.61 -18.20
N ASP A 248 -4.50 -7.24 -18.01
CA ASP A 248 -3.84 -7.19 -16.69
C ASP A 248 -4.51 -6.16 -15.76
N THR A 249 -4.92 -5.03 -16.33
CA THR A 249 -5.69 -4.00 -15.62
C THR A 249 -7.04 -4.54 -15.11
N MET A 250 -7.80 -5.26 -15.94
CA MET A 250 -9.09 -5.85 -15.54
C MET A 250 -8.92 -6.97 -14.53
N SER A 251 -7.89 -7.82 -14.69
CA SER A 251 -7.53 -8.87 -13.73
C SER A 251 -7.29 -8.30 -12.33
N THR A 252 -6.60 -7.17 -12.25
CA THR A 252 -6.35 -6.45 -11.00
C THR A 252 -7.66 -5.97 -10.34
N MET A 253 -8.61 -5.44 -11.12
CA MET A 253 -9.93 -5.08 -10.59
C MET A 253 -10.68 -6.30 -10.04
N THR A 254 -10.66 -7.41 -10.79
CA THR A 254 -11.28 -8.67 -10.39
C THR A 254 -10.72 -9.16 -9.05
N PHE A 255 -9.40 -9.06 -8.83
CA PHE A 255 -8.77 -9.38 -7.55
C PHE A 255 -9.43 -8.64 -6.39
N PHE A 256 -9.50 -7.31 -6.44
CA PHE A 256 -10.04 -6.51 -5.33
C PHE A 256 -11.53 -6.76 -5.10
N LEU A 257 -12.33 -6.89 -6.16
CA LEU A 257 -13.76 -7.18 -6.03
C LEU A 257 -14.01 -8.57 -5.43
N LEU A 258 -13.28 -9.58 -5.89
CA LEU A 258 -13.38 -10.94 -5.35
C LEU A 258 -12.98 -10.98 -3.87
N HIS A 259 -11.91 -10.30 -3.48
CA HIS A 259 -11.49 -10.20 -2.08
C HIS A 259 -12.51 -9.46 -1.20
N GLY A 260 -13.13 -8.40 -1.71
CA GLY A 260 -14.20 -7.68 -1.02
C GLY A 260 -15.45 -8.53 -0.80
N LEU A 261 -15.87 -9.26 -1.83
CA LEU A 261 -16.99 -10.20 -1.73
C LEU A 261 -16.66 -11.32 -0.74
N ALA A 262 -15.48 -11.92 -0.83
CA ALA A 262 -15.05 -12.99 0.07
C ALA A 262 -14.93 -12.52 1.53
N CYS A 263 -14.47 -11.29 1.78
CA CYS A 263 -14.49 -10.71 3.11
C CYS A 263 -15.91 -10.50 3.65
N THR A 264 -16.85 -10.13 2.77
CA THR A 264 -18.26 -9.94 3.11
C THR A 264 -18.93 -11.28 3.43
N ILE A 265 -18.69 -12.31 2.62
CA ILE A 265 -19.18 -13.67 2.88
C ILE A 265 -18.62 -14.18 4.21
N ALA A 266 -17.32 -14.03 4.43
CA ALA A 266 -16.67 -14.44 5.68
C ALA A 266 -17.21 -13.67 6.91
N ALA A 267 -17.75 -12.46 6.74
CA ALA A 267 -18.36 -11.69 7.82
C ALA A 267 -19.74 -12.23 8.25
N HIS A 268 -20.48 -12.85 7.32
CA HIS A 268 -21.84 -13.37 7.57
C HIS A 268 -21.90 -14.88 7.68
N THR A 269 -20.76 -15.58 7.58
CA THR A 269 -20.71 -17.02 7.78
C THR A 269 -20.90 -17.33 9.27
N PRO A 270 -21.98 -18.03 9.68
CA PRO A 270 -22.37 -18.15 11.09
C PRO A 270 -21.52 -19.17 11.85
N PHE A 271 -20.87 -20.12 11.15
CA PHE A 271 -20.06 -21.16 11.77
C PHE A 271 -18.58 -20.77 11.83
N ARG A 272 -17.93 -21.15 12.94
CA ARG A 272 -16.49 -20.97 13.13
C ARG A 272 -15.76 -22.25 12.77
N LEU A 273 -14.90 -22.18 11.77
CA LEU A 273 -14.00 -23.28 11.44
C LEU A 273 -12.88 -23.39 12.48
N ARG A 274 -12.34 -24.61 12.65
CA ARG A 274 -11.14 -24.83 13.47
C ARG A 274 -9.99 -23.99 12.94
N ALA A 275 -9.17 -23.45 13.84
CA ALA A 275 -8.06 -22.55 13.51
C ALA A 275 -7.17 -23.02 12.33
N PRO A 276 -6.68 -24.27 12.27
CA PRO A 276 -5.84 -24.72 11.16
C PRO A 276 -6.60 -24.76 9.83
N VAL A 277 -7.88 -25.14 9.85
CA VAL A 277 -8.74 -25.18 8.64
C VAL A 277 -8.98 -23.76 8.11
N SER A 278 -9.31 -22.84 9.01
CA SER A 278 -9.54 -21.43 8.67
C SER A 278 -8.29 -20.75 8.12
N TRP A 279 -7.13 -21.04 8.72
CA TRP A 279 -5.83 -20.60 8.22
C TRP A 279 -5.54 -21.16 6.82
N PHE A 280 -5.69 -22.48 6.63
CA PHE A 280 -5.44 -23.12 5.35
C PHE A 280 -6.34 -22.56 4.25
N LEU A 281 -7.64 -22.41 4.49
CA LEU A 281 -8.57 -21.83 3.52
C LEU A 281 -8.24 -20.38 3.19
N THR A 282 -7.83 -19.60 4.20
CA THR A 282 -7.41 -18.20 3.99
C THR A 282 -6.16 -18.14 3.11
N LEU A 283 -5.16 -18.97 3.40
CA LEU A 283 -3.92 -19.03 2.62
C LEU A 283 -4.17 -19.55 1.21
N PHE A 284 -4.97 -20.61 1.07
CA PHE A 284 -5.35 -21.18 -0.22
C PHE A 284 -6.03 -20.11 -1.10
N PHE A 285 -7.01 -19.39 -0.55
CA PHE A 285 -7.67 -18.31 -1.29
C PHE A 285 -6.67 -17.23 -1.72
N LEU A 286 -5.81 -16.77 -0.81
CA LEU A 286 -4.79 -15.76 -1.12
C LEU A 286 -3.84 -16.22 -2.23
N VAL A 287 -3.38 -17.47 -2.19
CA VAL A 287 -2.46 -18.01 -3.20
C VAL A 287 -3.16 -18.10 -4.55
N VAL A 288 -4.36 -18.69 -4.60
CA VAL A 288 -5.11 -18.90 -5.86
C VAL A 288 -5.45 -17.57 -6.55
N THR A 289 -5.73 -16.52 -5.80
CA THR A 289 -6.13 -15.23 -6.37
C THR A 289 -4.94 -14.32 -6.67
N ALA A 290 -3.78 -14.55 -6.06
CA ALA A 290 -2.63 -13.67 -6.19
C ALA A 290 -2.10 -13.43 -7.62
N PRO A 291 -2.16 -14.39 -8.58
CA PRO A 291 -1.81 -14.13 -9.98
C PRO A 291 -2.65 -13.01 -10.60
N LEU A 292 -3.89 -12.79 -10.12
CA LEU A 292 -4.77 -11.77 -10.68
C LEU A 292 -4.22 -10.34 -10.51
N GLN A 293 -3.48 -10.09 -9.42
CA GLN A 293 -2.84 -8.80 -9.16
C GLN A 293 -1.35 -8.79 -9.55
N ASN A 294 -0.64 -9.88 -9.27
CA ASN A 294 0.83 -9.89 -9.33
C ASN A 294 1.41 -10.62 -10.55
N GLY A 295 0.57 -11.28 -11.35
CA GLY A 295 1.03 -12.07 -12.50
C GLY A 295 1.80 -11.22 -13.53
N SER A 296 1.41 -9.97 -13.76
CA SER A 296 2.11 -9.07 -14.68
C SER A 296 3.59 -8.86 -14.31
N PHE A 297 3.88 -8.73 -13.01
CA PHE A 297 5.25 -8.58 -12.52
C PHE A 297 6.09 -9.86 -12.75
N THR A 298 5.47 -11.04 -12.59
CA THR A 298 6.18 -12.31 -12.78
C THR A 298 6.36 -12.68 -14.24
N LYS A 299 5.42 -12.31 -15.12
CA LYS A 299 5.49 -12.49 -16.58
C LYS A 299 6.59 -11.67 -17.24
N LEU A 300 6.78 -10.43 -16.81
CA LEU A 300 7.87 -9.59 -17.33
C LEU A 300 9.24 -10.16 -16.97
N GLY A 301 9.35 -10.85 -15.83
CA GLY A 301 10.58 -11.53 -15.45
C GLY A 301 11.75 -10.54 -15.31
N PRO A 302 12.94 -10.84 -15.88
CA PRO A 302 14.15 -10.03 -15.71
C PRO A 302 14.00 -8.57 -16.12
N ASP A 303 13.18 -8.26 -17.13
CA ASP A 303 13.01 -6.91 -17.67
C ASP A 303 12.49 -5.94 -16.61
N TYR A 304 11.57 -6.39 -15.75
CA TYR A 304 11.07 -5.61 -14.64
C TYR A 304 12.17 -5.28 -13.61
N TYR A 305 13.00 -6.27 -13.28
CA TYR A 305 14.06 -6.11 -12.28
C TYR A 305 15.26 -5.32 -12.81
N ALA A 306 15.54 -5.38 -14.11
CA ALA A 306 16.65 -4.66 -14.73
C ALA A 306 16.52 -3.13 -14.55
N VAL A 307 15.30 -2.61 -14.64
CA VAL A 307 15.00 -1.18 -14.46
C VAL A 307 14.68 -0.80 -13.00
N ASN A 308 14.40 -1.78 -12.13
CA ASN A 308 14.06 -1.58 -10.72
C ASN A 308 15.11 -2.15 -9.77
N LYS A 309 16.33 -1.58 -9.82
CA LYS A 309 17.41 -1.96 -8.90
C LYS A 309 17.04 -1.60 -7.45
N PRO A 310 17.16 -2.52 -6.48
CA PRO A 310 16.89 -2.21 -5.09
C PRO A 310 17.96 -1.26 -4.54
N PRO A 311 17.62 -0.41 -3.56
CA PRO A 311 18.60 0.47 -2.93
C PRO A 311 19.77 -0.31 -2.36
N LEU A 312 20.96 0.30 -2.41
CA LEU A 312 22.22 -0.24 -1.87
C LEU A 312 22.76 -1.50 -2.59
N ILE A 313 22.17 -1.99 -3.67
CA ILE A 313 22.58 -3.26 -4.33
C ILE A 313 24.05 -3.30 -4.80
N ASP A 314 24.58 -2.14 -5.20
CA ASP A 314 25.95 -2.00 -5.71
C ASP A 314 26.96 -1.65 -4.60
N ASN A 315 26.52 -1.67 -3.34
CA ASN A 315 27.38 -1.31 -2.20
C ASN A 315 28.34 -2.46 -1.85
N LYS A 316 29.64 -2.16 -1.83
CA LYS A 316 30.72 -3.13 -1.53
C LYS A 316 30.66 -3.73 -0.12
N TRP A 317 30.01 -3.07 0.83
CA TRP A 317 29.89 -3.52 2.22
C TRP A 317 28.85 -4.64 2.39
N ILE A 318 27.98 -4.86 1.41
CA ILE A 318 26.93 -5.88 1.49
C ILE A 318 27.45 -7.18 0.88
N PRO A 319 27.40 -8.31 1.60
CA PRO A 319 27.91 -9.57 1.11
C PRO A 319 27.13 -10.05 -0.12
N ILE A 320 27.86 -10.52 -1.13
CA ILE A 320 27.28 -11.11 -2.33
C ILE A 320 27.08 -12.60 -2.08
N LEU A 321 25.83 -13.00 -1.90
CA LEU A 321 25.44 -14.40 -1.75
C LEU A 321 25.27 -15.07 -3.11
N SER A 322 25.70 -16.33 -3.23
CA SER A 322 25.48 -17.13 -4.44
C SER A 322 23.98 -17.40 -4.65
N VAL A 323 23.51 -17.26 -5.88
CA VAL A 323 22.13 -17.58 -6.26
C VAL A 323 22.07 -18.95 -6.94
N PRO A 324 20.96 -19.69 -6.82
CA PRO A 324 20.80 -20.96 -7.52
C PRO A 324 20.78 -20.79 -9.05
N ASN A 325 21.30 -21.79 -9.76
CA ASN A 325 21.32 -21.83 -11.23
C ASN A 325 19.99 -22.36 -11.83
N PHE A 326 18.98 -22.61 -11.01
CA PHE A 326 17.68 -23.11 -11.46
C PHE A 326 16.59 -22.07 -11.22
N CYS A 327 15.51 -22.17 -11.99
CA CYS A 327 14.32 -21.33 -11.84
C CYS A 327 13.15 -22.22 -11.40
N PRO A 328 12.49 -21.90 -10.26
CA PRO A 328 11.32 -22.63 -9.83
C PRO A 328 10.21 -22.55 -10.88
N LYS A 329 9.68 -23.71 -11.28
CA LYS A 329 8.59 -23.85 -12.25
C LYS A 329 7.23 -23.95 -11.59
#